data_AF-A0A2V6ASY2-F1
#
_entry.id   AF-A0A2V6ASY2-F1
#
_cell.length_a   1.000
_cell.length_b   1.000
_cell.length_c   1.000
_cell.angle_alpha   90.00
_cell.angle_beta   90.00
_cell.angle_gamma   90.00
#
_symmetry.space_group_name_H-M   'P 1'
#
loop_
_entity.id
_entity.type
_entity.pdbx_description
1 polymer ?
#
loop_
_entity_poly.entity_id
_entity_poly.type
_entity_poly.pdbx_seq_one_letter_code
_entity_poly.pdbx_strand_id
1 'polypeptide(L)' 'MTKPITCDRAQALGLPVNSNIPENVLRLMELYPQPTRRQPSVEYVPVPYRSDRHPAPK' A
#
# COMPACT_ATOMS: atom_id res chain seq x y z
N MET A 1 -17.83 -2.10 0.23
CA MET A 1 -17.29 -3.47 0.15
C MET A 1 -15.99 -3.45 -0.65
N THR A 2 -14.86 -3.17 0.02
CA THR A 2 -13.52 -3.14 -0.56
C THR A 2 -13.02 -4.55 -0.80
N LYS A 3 -13.16 -5.05 -2.03
CA LYS A 3 -12.50 -6.30 -2.43
C LYS A 3 -11.01 -6.03 -2.69
N PRO A 4 -10.10 -6.91 -2.27
CA PRO A 4 -8.69 -6.83 -2.65
C PRO A 4 -8.54 -6.74 -4.16
N ILE A 5 -7.56 -5.95 -4.61
CA ILE A 5 -7.21 -5.84 -6.03
C ILE A 5 -6.32 -7.02 -6.42
N THR A 6 -6.65 -7.72 -7.51
CA THR A 6 -5.82 -8.79 -8.07
C THR A 6 -4.68 -8.21 -8.92
N CYS A 7 -3.62 -8.99 -9.16
CA CYS A 7 -2.50 -8.57 -10.00
C CYS A 7 -2.98 -8.18 -11.41
N ASP A 8 -3.79 -9.02 -12.06
CA ASP A 8 -4.34 -8.77 -13.40
C ASP A 8 -5.16 -7.48 -13.45
N ARG A 9 -5.97 -7.22 -12.41
CA ARG A 9 -6.78 -6.00 -12.34
C ARG A 9 -5.91 -4.77 -12.13
N ALA A 10 -4.86 -4.88 -11.32
CA ALA A 10 -3.90 -3.79 -11.13
C ALA A 10 -3.14 -3.47 -12.41
N GLN A 11 -2.74 -4.49 -13.17
CA GLN A 11 -2.14 -4.31 -14.50
C GLN A 11 -3.10 -3.64 -15.48
N ALA A 12 -4.37 -4.07 -15.52
CA ALA A 12 -5.40 -3.45 -16.37
C ALA A 12 -5.68 -1.98 -16.02
N LEU A 13 -5.37 -1.56 -14.79
CA LEU A 13 -5.43 -0.16 -14.35
C LEU A 13 -4.17 0.64 -14.70
N GLY A 14 -3.17 0.03 -15.35
CA GLY A 14 -1.90 0.66 -15.69
C GLY A 14 -0.92 0.76 -14.52
N LEU A 15 -1.15 0.05 -13.41
CA LEU A 15 -0.21 0.03 -12.29
C LEU A 15 1.02 -0.84 -12.65
N PRO A 16 2.25 -0.39 -12.32
CA PRO A 16 3.48 -1.13 -12.64
C PRO A 16 3.69 -2.28 -11.65
N VAL A 17 2.89 -3.33 -11.80
CA VAL A 17 2.88 -4.50 -10.90
C VAL A 17 3.20 -5.80 -11.64
N ASN A 18 3.90 -6.71 -10.96
CA ASN A 18 4.15 -8.07 -11.44
C ASN A 18 4.13 -9.06 -10.27
N SER A 19 4.04 -10.34 -10.59
CA SER A 19 4.02 -11.46 -9.64
C SER A 19 5.29 -12.32 -9.69
N ASN A 20 6.36 -11.84 -10.32
CA ASN A 20 7.62 -12.57 -10.50
C ASN A 20 8.52 -12.49 -9.25
N ILE A 21 8.01 -12.95 -8.11
CA ILE A 21 8.76 -12.99 -6.86
C ILE A 21 9.53 -14.32 -6.80
N PRO A 22 10.87 -14.31 -6.60
CA PRO A 22 11.65 -15.53 -6.43
C PRO A 22 11.18 -16.37 -5.23
N GLU A 23 11.26 -17.70 -5.36
CA GLU A 23 10.78 -18.64 -4.34
C GLU A 23 11.43 -18.44 -2.96
N ASN A 24 12.73 -18.14 -2.92
CA ASN A 24 13.44 -17.86 -1.67
C ASN A 24 12.90 -16.62 -0.94
N VAL A 25 12.40 -15.63 -1.68
CA VAL A 25 11.77 -14.42 -1.09
C VAL A 25 10.39 -14.77 -0.53
N LEU A 26 9.60 -15.59 -1.22
CA LEU A 26 8.32 -16.08 -0.69
C LEU A 26 8.54 -16.88 0.61
N ARG A 27 9.55 -17.76 0.62
CA ARG A 27 9.91 -18.54 1.80
C ARG A 27 10.36 -17.67 2.98
N LEU A 28 11.03 -16.55 2.71
CA LEU A 28 11.36 -15.56 3.73
C LEU A 28 10.12 -14.88 4.31
N MET A 29 9.14 -14.54 3.46
CA MET A 29 7.88 -13.89 3.91
C MET A 29 7.06 -14.78 4.84
N GLU A 30 7.10 -16.11 4.65
CA GLU A 30 6.41 -17.07 5.53
C GLU A 30 6.90 -17.01 6.99
N LEU A 31 8.14 -16.59 7.22
CA LEU A 31 8.71 -16.46 8.57
C LEU A 31 8.15 -15.24 9.33
N TYR A 32 7.56 -14.27 8.62
CA TYR A 32 7.08 -13.00 9.17
C TYR A 32 5.63 -12.74 8.75
N PRO A 33 4.65 -13.51 9.28
CA PRO A 33 3.26 -13.33 8.93
C PRO A 33 2.79 -11.93 9.34
N GLN A 34 2.04 -11.26 8.46
CA GLN A 34 1.52 -9.93 8.77
C GLN A 34 0.47 -10.03 9.89
N PRO A 35 0.61 -9.24 10.98
CA PRO A 35 -0.33 -9.27 12.09
C PRO A 35 -1.71 -8.81 11.61
N THR A 36 -2.73 -9.64 11.82
CA THR A 36 -4.13 -9.37 11.44
C THR A 36 -4.85 -8.36 12.32
N ARG A 37 -4.14 -7.66 13.23
CA ARG A 37 -4.74 -6.70 14.16
C ARG A 37 -5.37 -5.55 13.38
N ARG A 38 -6.71 -5.52 13.39
CA ARG A 38 -7.56 -4.49 12.77
C ARG A 38 -7.71 -3.22 13.61
N GLN A 39 -6.98 -3.09 14.72
CA GLN A 39 -7.04 -1.86 15.50
C GLN A 39 -6.41 -0.76 14.63
N PRO A 40 -7.17 0.29 14.27
CA PRO A 40 -6.60 1.43 13.60
C PRO A 40 -5.57 2.03 14.55
N SER A 41 -4.28 1.86 14.24
CA SER A 41 -3.19 2.48 15.00
C SER A 41 -3.10 3.98 14.74
N VAL A 42 -3.80 4.45 13.70
CA VAL A 42 -3.85 5.84 13.28
C VAL A 42 -5.30 6.28 13.24
N GLU A 43 -5.62 7.28 14.05
CA GLU A 43 -6.88 8.02 13.96
C GLU A 43 -6.71 9.11 12.89
N TYR A 44 -7.46 9.00 11.79
CA TYR A 44 -7.49 10.06 10.79
C TYR A 44 -8.31 11.22 11.33
N VAL A 45 -7.65 12.32 11.65
CA VAL A 45 -8.33 13.58 11.98
C VAL A 45 -8.82 14.21 10.66
N PRO A 46 -10.14 14.47 10.50
CA PRO A 46 -10.68 15.12 9.32
C PRO A 46 -10.42 16.63 9.39
N VAL A 47 -9.15 17.02 9.40
CA VAL A 47 -8.78 18.41 9.11
C VAL A 47 -8.50 18.53 7.62
N PRO A 48 -8.98 19.58 6.95
CA PRO A 48 -8.54 19.88 5.60
C PRO A 48 -7.02 20.02 5.62
N TYR A 49 -6.30 19.20 4.86
CA TYR A 49 -4.88 19.46 4.56
C TYR A 49 -4.85 20.83 3.90
N ARG A 50 -4.51 21.87 4.66
CA ARG A 50 -4.11 23.13 4.07
C ARG A 50 -2.85 22.79 3.30
N SER A 51 -2.96 22.79 1.97
CA SER A 51 -1.81 22.94 1.11
C SER A 51 -1.24 24.31 1.41
N ASP A 52 -0.45 24.42 2.47
CA ASP A 52 0.58 25.44 2.54
C ASP A 52 1.51 25.07 1.39
N ARG A 53 1.17 25.60 0.21
CA ARG A 53 2.09 25.82 -0.89
C ARG A 53 3.24 26.59 -0.29
N HIS A 54 4.26 25.87 0.16
CA HIS A 54 5.56 26.46 0.33
C HIS A 54 6.05 26.73 -1.09
N PRO A 55 6.20 27.99 -1.54
CA PRO A 55 6.88 28.24 -2.80
C PRO A 55 8.32 27.70 -2.66
N ALA A 56 8.79 26.96 -3.66
CA ALA A 56 10.16 26.46 -3.68
C ALA A 56 11.14 27.65 -3.53
N PRO A 57 12.21 27.52 -2.73
CA PRO A 57 13.26 28.55 -2.68
C PRO A 57 13.96 28.63 -4.05
N LYS A 58 14.23 29.86 -4.50
CA LYS A 58 15.02 30.16 -5.70
C LYS A 58 16.49 29.81 -5.51
#